data_AF-A0A9E2F488-F1
#
_entry.id   AF-A0A9E2F488-F1
#
_cell.length_a   1.000
_cell.length_b   1.000
_cell.length_c   1.000
_cell.angle_alpha   90.00
_cell.angle_beta   90.00
_cell.angle_gamma   90.00
#
_symmetry.space_group_name_H-M   'P 1'
#
loop_
_entity.id
_entity.type
_entity.pdbx_description
1 polymer ?
#
loop_
_entity_poly.entity_id
_entity_poly.type
_entity_poly.pdbx_seq_one_letter_code
_entity_poly.pdbx_strand_id
1 'polypeptide(L)'
;PKQHADNVLTEEDLAWGDTFRAYWLNFAKTGDPNGPGLPKWPAYEPQTDLAMVLGERFEPVPGLYKETLGYIEERAMIRRREFEATR
;
A
#
# COMPACT_ATOMS: atom_id res chain seq x y z
N PRO A 1 -3.11 14.55 14.03
CA PRO A 1 -2.52 13.24 14.40
C PRO A 1 -3.33 12.60 15.52
N LYS A 2 -3.88 11.41 15.31
CA LYS A 2 -4.43 10.61 16.42
C LYS A 2 -3.25 10.27 17.33
N GLN A 3 -3.13 11.03 18.42
CA GLN A 3 -2.25 10.66 19.52
C GLN A 3 -2.93 9.47 20.18
N HIS A 4 -2.42 8.26 19.94
CA HIS A 4 -2.74 7.13 20.80
C HIS A 4 -2.14 7.48 22.15
N ALA A 5 -2.99 8.01 23.03
CA ALA A 5 -2.64 8.29 24.41
C ALA A 5 -2.29 6.94 25.04
N ASP A 6 -1.02 6.82 25.41
CA ASP A 6 -0.38 5.62 25.93
C ASP A 6 -0.30 4.49 24.90
N ASN A 7 0.77 3.68 24.98
CA ASN A 7 1.14 2.62 24.03
C ASN A 7 0.18 1.41 24.09
N VAL A 8 -1.11 1.66 24.32
CA VAL A 8 -2.18 0.69 24.56
C VAL A 8 -2.84 0.37 23.23
N LEU A 9 -2.74 -0.88 22.83
CA LEU A 9 -3.44 -1.41 21.66
C LEU A 9 -4.95 -1.36 21.90
N THR A 10 -5.67 -0.71 20.99
CA THR A 10 -7.13 -0.67 21.01
C THR A 10 -7.73 -1.91 20.35
N GLU A 11 -9.02 -2.17 20.59
CA GLU A 11 -9.75 -3.23 19.88
C GLU A 11 -9.77 -2.98 18.35
N GLU A 12 -9.79 -1.71 17.93
CA GLU A 12 -9.71 -1.30 16.53
C GLU A 12 -8.36 -1.70 15.90
N ASP A 13 -7.25 -1.44 16.60
CA ASP A 13 -5.90 -1.82 16.15
C ASP A 13 -5.78 -3.35 15.99
N LEU A 14 -6.37 -4.11 16.92
CA LEU A 14 -6.38 -5.57 16.86
C LEU A 14 -7.18 -6.07 15.65
N ALA A 15 -8.37 -5.51 15.40
CA ALA A 15 -9.22 -5.86 14.28
C ALA A 15 -8.57 -5.54 12.92
N TRP A 16 -7.88 -4.40 12.80
CA TRP A 16 -7.10 -4.07 11.61
C TRP A 16 -5.94 -5.04 11.41
N GLY A 17 -5.26 -5.39 12.50
CA GLY A 17 -4.18 -6.39 12.49
C GLY A 17 -4.66 -7.76 12.01
N ASP A 18 -5.83 -8.22 12.45
CA ASP A 18 -6.44 -9.47 11.98
C ASP A 18 -6.73 -9.43 10.48
N THR A 19 -7.32 -8.33 10.00
CA THR A 19 -7.64 -8.14 8.58
C THR A 19 -6.37 -8.13 7.73
N PHE A 20 -5.34 -7.39 8.14
CA PHE A 20 -4.04 -7.36 7.46
C PHE A 20 -3.40 -8.75 7.39
N ARG A 21 -3.39 -9.49 8.52
CA ARG A 21 -2.85 -10.85 8.58
C ARG A 21 -3.58 -11.79 7.62
N ALA A 22 -4.90 -11.68 7.51
CA ALA A 22 -5.68 -12.52 6.60
C ALA A 22 -5.25 -12.33 5.14
N TYR A 23 -5.16 -11.08 4.65
CA TYR A 23 -4.64 -10.81 3.31
C TYR A 23 -3.23 -11.35 3.09
N TRP A 24 -2.33 -11.10 4.05
CA TRP A 24 -0.93 -11.50 3.93
C TRP A 24 -0.77 -13.02 3.87
N LEU A 25 -1.51 -13.75 4.71
CA LEU A 25 -1.48 -15.21 4.74
C LEU A 25 -2.09 -15.84 3.49
N ASN A 26 -3.18 -15.27 2.95
CA ASN A 26 -3.77 -15.75 1.69
C ASN A 26 -2.79 -15.58 0.53
N PHE A 27 -2.15 -14.40 0.44
CA PHE A 27 -1.14 -14.11 -0.57
C PHE A 27 0.06 -15.05 -0.46
N ALA A 28 0.61 -15.24 0.75
CA ALA A 28 1.75 -16.14 0.96
C ALA A 28 1.45 -17.59 0.57
N LYS A 29 0.18 -18.03 0.71
CA LYS A 29 -0.25 -19.39 0.37
C LYS A 29 -0.50 -19.59 -1.13
N THR A 30 -1.08 -18.61 -1.80
CA THR A 30 -1.69 -18.82 -3.14
C THR A 30 -1.29 -17.80 -4.19
N GLY A 31 -0.63 -16.71 -3.80
CA GLY A 31 -0.41 -15.53 -4.65
C GLY A 31 -1.64 -14.63 -4.78
N ASP A 32 -2.81 -15.04 -4.28
CA ASP A 32 -4.04 -14.23 -4.24
C ASP A 32 -4.30 -13.78 -2.79
N PRO A 33 -4.33 -12.47 -2.48
CA PRO A 33 -4.60 -11.98 -1.14
C PRO A 33 -6.08 -12.14 -0.72
N ASN A 34 -7.00 -12.36 -1.67
CA ASN A 34 -8.43 -12.31 -1.43
C ASN A 34 -8.97 -13.51 -0.63
N GLY A 35 -10.08 -13.31 0.08
CA GLY A 35 -10.74 -14.35 0.87
C GLY A 35 -12.13 -13.93 1.37
N PRO A 36 -12.91 -14.85 1.95
CA PRO A 36 -14.26 -14.56 2.45
C PRO A 36 -14.26 -13.42 3.48
N GLY A 37 -15.19 -12.48 3.33
CA GLY A 37 -15.36 -11.36 4.27
C GLY A 37 -14.35 -10.22 4.12
N LEU A 38 -13.38 -10.34 3.20
CA LEU A 38 -12.41 -9.29 2.92
C LEU A 38 -12.87 -8.42 1.73
N PRO A 39 -12.66 -7.10 1.77
CA PRO A 39 -12.75 -6.25 0.58
C PRO A 39 -11.90 -6.80 -0.57
N LYS A 40 -12.36 -6.59 -1.81
CA LYS A 40 -11.61 -7.10 -2.97
C LYS A 40 -10.34 -6.28 -3.18
N TRP A 41 -9.20 -6.96 -3.19
CA TRP A 41 -7.91 -6.42 -3.61
C TRP A 41 -7.62 -6.89 -5.04
N PRO A 42 -7.90 -6.05 -6.07
CA PRO A 42 -7.57 -6.41 -7.45
C PRO A 42 -6.06 -6.43 -7.67
N ALA A 43 -5.61 -7.24 -8.63
CA ALA A 43 -4.24 -7.15 -9.13
C ALA A 43 -3.98 -5.75 -9.69
N TYR A 44 -2.75 -5.28 -9.54
CA TYR A 44 -2.36 -3.97 -10.08
C TYR A 44 -2.39 -3.98 -11.61
N GLU A 45 -3.06 -3.00 -12.18
CA GLU A 45 -3.06 -2.72 -13.62
C GLU A 45 -2.70 -1.24 -13.86
N PRO A 46 -1.72 -0.91 -14.72
CA PRO A 46 -1.30 0.48 -14.96
C PRO A 46 -2.44 1.41 -15.40
N GLN A 47 -3.48 0.87 -16.05
CA GLN A 47 -4.63 1.65 -16.52
C GLN A 47 -5.53 2.11 -15.38
N THR A 48 -5.65 1.30 -14.32
CA THR A 48 -6.53 1.59 -13.18
C THR A 48 -5.76 2.21 -12.02
N ASP A 49 -4.47 1.90 -11.91
CA ASP A 49 -3.55 2.44 -10.90
C ASP A 49 -4.07 2.26 -9.46
N LEU A 50 -4.74 1.12 -9.22
CA LEU A 50 -5.36 0.81 -7.94
C LEU A 50 -4.33 0.28 -6.94
N ALA A 51 -4.25 0.94 -5.80
CA ALA A 51 -3.50 0.49 -4.63
C ALA A 51 -4.48 0.18 -3.49
N MET A 52 -4.23 -0.89 -2.73
CA MET A 52 -5.01 -1.18 -1.52
C MET A 52 -4.51 -0.31 -0.36
N VAL A 53 -5.41 0.44 0.26
CA VAL A 53 -5.16 1.09 1.56
C VAL A 53 -5.40 0.05 2.66
N LEU A 54 -4.45 -0.08 3.59
CA LEU A 54 -4.52 -0.98 4.74
C LEU A 54 -4.37 -0.13 6.01
N GLY A 55 -5.45 0.06 6.77
CA GLY A 55 -5.47 0.93 7.95
C GLY A 55 -6.90 1.33 8.32
N GLU A 56 -7.16 2.63 8.48
CA GLU A 56 -8.50 3.16 8.80
C GLU A 56 -9.61 2.70 7.85
N ARG A 57 -9.25 2.44 6.59
CA ARG A 57 -10.15 1.84 5.60
C ARG A 57 -9.37 0.79 4.80
N PHE A 58 -10.06 -0.31 4.48
CA PHE A 58 -9.55 -1.39 3.63
C PHE A 58 -10.23 -1.30 2.26
N GLU A 59 -9.70 -0.45 1.40
CA GLU A 59 -10.30 -0.17 0.09
C GLU A 59 -9.24 0.04 -1.00
N PRO A 60 -9.49 -0.43 -2.22
CA PRO A 60 -8.66 -0.09 -3.36
C PRO A 60 -8.94 1.36 -3.79
N VAL A 61 -7.88 2.16 -3.90
CA VAL A 61 -7.95 3.57 -4.32
C VAL A 61 -7.05 3.81 -5.54
N PRO A 62 -7.50 4.58 -6.54
CA PRO A 62 -6.69 4.89 -7.71
C PRO A 62 -5.70 6.01 -7.43
N GLY A 63 -4.50 5.92 -8.00
CA GLY A 63 -3.55 7.04 -8.04
C GLY A 63 -3.02 7.47 -6.66
N LEU A 64 -2.93 6.54 -5.72
CA LEU A 64 -2.40 6.80 -4.38
C LEU A 64 -0.98 7.37 -4.46
N TYR A 65 -0.78 8.60 -3.96
CA TYR A 65 0.49 9.34 -4.03
C TYR A 65 1.05 9.60 -5.44
N LYS A 66 0.24 9.51 -6.49
CA LYS A 66 0.69 9.59 -7.89
C LYS A 66 1.54 10.81 -8.20
N GLU A 67 1.15 11.99 -7.74
CA GLU A 67 1.90 13.23 -7.98
C GLU A 67 3.27 13.22 -7.29
N THR A 68 3.32 12.76 -6.04
CA THR A 68 4.57 12.66 -5.26
C THR A 68 5.50 11.60 -5.84
N LEU A 69 4.97 10.44 -6.23
CA LEU A 69 5.74 9.39 -6.89
C LEU A 69 6.30 9.88 -8.24
N GLY A 70 5.48 10.56 -9.04
CA GLY A 70 5.94 11.15 -10.30
C GLY A 70 7.09 12.14 -10.11
N TYR A 71 7.01 13.00 -9.10
CA TYR A 71 8.11 13.92 -8.76
C TYR A 71 9.38 13.18 -8.32
N ILE A 72 9.26 12.14 -7.49
CA ILE A 72 10.40 11.33 -7.03
C ILE A 72 11.06 10.60 -8.20
N GLU A 73 10.25 10.03 -9.11
CA GLU A 73 10.71 9.34 -10.32
C GLU A 73 11.46 10.30 -11.25
N GLU A 74 10.91 11.48 -11.53
CA GLU A 74 11.56 12.50 -12.35
C GLU A 74 12.94 12.86 -11.77
N ARG A 75 13.00 13.12 -10.45
CA ARG A 75 14.25 13.46 -9.75
C ARG A 75 15.24 12.29 -9.71
N ALA A 76 14.78 11.04 -9.66
CA ALA A 76 15.63 9.87 -9.75
C ALA A 76 16.22 9.71 -11.17
N MET A 77 15.43 9.99 -12.20
CA MET A 77 15.86 9.89 -13.59
C MET A 77 16.88 10.97 -13.97
N ILE A 78 16.72 12.21 -13.49
CA ILE A 78 17.72 13.27 -13.66
C ILE A 78 19.06 12.85 -13.06
N ARG A 79 19.06 12.40 -11.79
CA ARG A 79 20.28 11.96 -11.10
C ARG A 79 20.95 10.77 -11.81
N ARG A 80 20.18 9.81 -12.33
CA ARG A 80 20.73 8.68 -13.08
C ARG A 80 21.46 9.13 -14.34
N ARG A 81 20.86 10.05 -15.11
CA ARG A 81 21.47 10.60 -16.34
C ARG A 81 22.74 11.39 -16.06
N GLU A 82 22.76 12.22 -15.02
CA GLU A 82 23.95 12.97 -14.61
C GLU A 82 25.11 12.02 -14.21
N PHE A 83 24.80 10.96 -13.47
CA PHE A 83 25.77 9.94 -13.10
C PHE A 83 26.34 9.19 -14.31
N GLU A 84 25.48 8.77 -15.24
CA GLU A 84 25.89 8.09 -16.47
C GLU A 84 26.71 9.00 -17.41
N ALA A 85 26.43 10.30 -17.47
CA ALA A 85 27.16 11.25 -18.30
C ALA A 85 28.54 11.64 -17.74
N THR A 86 28.78 11.40 -16.44
CA THR A 86 30.06 11.70 -15.76
C THR A 86 31.00 10.48 -15.71
N ARG A 87 30.56 9.34 -16.28
CA ARG A 87 31.32 8.09 -16.38
C ARG A 87 31.97 7.96 -17.75
#